data_AF-A0A8D8KZP3-F1
#
_entry.id   AF-A0A8D8KZP3-F1
#
_cell.length_a   1.000
_cell.length_b   1.000
_cell.length_c   1.000
_cell.angle_alpha   90.00
_cell.angle_beta   90.00
_cell.angle_gamma   90.00
#
_symmetry.space_group_name_H-M   'P 1'
#
loop_
_entity.id
_entity.type
_entity.pdbx_description
1 polymer ?
#
loop_
_entity_poly.entity_id
_entity_poly.type
_entity_poly.pdbx_seq_one_letter_code
_entity_poly.pdbx_strand_id
1 'polypeptide(L)'
;MAATTTTTEKTVSFTKAMRVATREIHNVSDGLVNAKLAFALYDSAVWAEGLLVFYEIFKFLEQHVAHDFLPEEFHRTVQFEQDLDFYLGADWKTKYQPRKEVCDYLKHLEQIERENPNLLVAYVYHLYMGLLSGGQILQKRRNITRKFNPFATAGEPNRGAALTTFEEHSIFELKQKMRSSIDKFGESLDEETRQQMMEESRRVFELNNGIIRTVQGVNRAN
;
A
#
# COMPACT_ATOMS: atom_id res chain seq x y z
N MET A 1 44.32 -24.86 -23.93
CA MET A 1 43.61 -23.57 -23.78
C MET A 1 42.18 -23.87 -23.38
N ALA A 2 41.87 -23.76 -22.09
CA ALA A 2 40.52 -24.00 -21.58
C ALA A 2 39.75 -22.68 -21.61
N ALA A 3 38.67 -22.63 -22.39
CA ALA A 3 37.74 -21.52 -22.39
C ALA A 3 36.94 -21.56 -21.08
N THR A 4 37.17 -20.58 -20.22
CA THR A 4 36.37 -20.36 -19.01
C THR A 4 35.07 -19.71 -19.44
N THR A 5 34.01 -20.50 -19.54
CA THR A 5 32.64 -20.02 -19.72
C THR A 5 32.22 -19.34 -18.42
N THR A 6 32.37 -18.02 -18.36
CA THR A 6 31.77 -17.20 -17.31
C THR A 6 30.27 -17.25 -17.49
N THR A 7 29.61 -18.10 -16.71
CA THR A 7 28.16 -18.11 -16.54
C THR A 7 27.76 -16.70 -16.10
N THR A 8 27.06 -15.96 -16.96
CA THR A 8 26.36 -14.73 -16.59
C THR A 8 25.39 -15.07 -15.47
N GLU A 9 25.78 -14.84 -14.22
CA GLU A 9 24.84 -14.75 -13.11
C GLU A 9 23.82 -13.67 -13.49
N LYS A 10 22.56 -14.07 -13.66
CA LYS A 10 21.48 -13.11 -13.84
C LYS A 10 21.41 -12.27 -12.57
N THR A 11 21.97 -11.06 -12.62
CA THR A 11 21.83 -10.06 -11.56
C THR A 11 20.34 -9.95 -11.24
N VAL A 12 19.97 -10.19 -9.99
CA VAL A 12 18.59 -10.11 -9.51
C VAL A 12 18.14 -8.64 -9.66
N SER A 13 16.97 -8.40 -10.27
CA SER A 13 16.46 -7.03 -10.42
C SER A 13 16.21 -6.38 -9.06
N PHE A 14 16.29 -5.05 -9.00
CA PHE A 14 16.23 -4.32 -7.74
C PHE A 14 14.91 -4.54 -6.98
N THR A 15 13.77 -4.52 -7.66
CA THR A 15 12.46 -4.81 -7.08
C THR A 15 12.33 -6.26 -6.59
N LYS A 16 13.01 -7.20 -7.27
CA LYS A 16 13.09 -8.59 -6.81
C LYS A 16 13.94 -8.71 -5.55
N ALA A 17 15.05 -7.98 -5.45
CA ALA A 17 15.87 -7.91 -4.23
C ALA A 17 15.06 -7.33 -3.06
N MET A 18 14.36 -6.20 -3.25
CA MET A 18 13.48 -5.61 -2.23
C MET A 18 12.43 -6.61 -1.74
N ARG A 19 11.76 -7.31 -2.66
CA ARG A 19 10.74 -8.33 -2.31
C ARG A 19 11.31 -9.50 -1.53
N VAL A 20 12.53 -9.95 -1.85
CA VAL A 20 13.20 -11.02 -1.10
C VAL A 20 13.55 -10.52 0.31
N ALA A 21 14.10 -9.31 0.43
CA ALA A 21 14.50 -8.71 1.69
C ALA A 21 13.33 -8.47 2.66
N THR A 22 12.11 -8.27 2.15
CA THR A 22 10.91 -7.99 2.95
C THR A 22 10.00 -9.19 3.15
N ARG A 23 10.33 -10.37 2.62
CA ARG A 23 9.42 -11.54 2.61
C ARG A 23 8.92 -11.93 4.01
N GLU A 24 9.79 -11.94 5.01
CA GLU A 24 9.43 -12.38 6.36
C GLU A 24 8.47 -11.39 7.03
N ILE A 25 8.79 -10.09 6.97
CA ILE A 25 7.93 -9.05 7.56
C ILE A 25 6.63 -8.85 6.76
N HIS A 26 6.65 -9.10 5.45
CA HIS A 26 5.43 -9.16 4.63
C HIS A 26 4.48 -10.25 5.14
N ASN A 27 4.98 -11.45 5.47
CA ASN A 27 4.15 -12.53 6.02
C ASN A 27 3.50 -12.16 7.37
N VAL A 28 4.23 -11.43 8.23
CA VAL A 28 3.66 -10.88 9.48
C VAL A 28 2.52 -9.92 9.18
N SER A 29 2.73 -9.05 8.19
CA SER A 29 1.74 -8.07 7.74
C SER A 29 0.48 -8.75 7.18
N ASP A 30 0.65 -9.79 6.35
CA ASP A 30 -0.46 -10.61 5.85
C ASP A 30 -1.25 -11.25 6.98
N GLY A 31 -0.58 -11.75 8.03
CA GLY A 31 -1.25 -12.31 9.21
C GLY A 31 -2.12 -11.26 9.92
N LEU A 32 -1.57 -10.07 10.16
CA LEU A 32 -2.29 -8.96 10.80
C LEU A 32 -3.49 -8.50 9.97
N VAL A 33 -3.30 -8.30 8.66
CA VAL A 33 -4.37 -7.89 7.74
C VAL A 33 -5.47 -8.95 7.70
N ASN A 34 -5.13 -10.24 7.58
CA ASN A 34 -6.14 -11.31 7.58
C ASN A 34 -6.93 -11.39 8.89
N ALA A 35 -6.28 -11.15 10.04
CA ALA A 35 -6.96 -11.10 11.33
C ALA A 35 -7.97 -9.94 11.40
N LYS A 36 -7.59 -8.74 10.95
CA LYS A 36 -8.50 -7.57 10.89
C LYS A 36 -9.60 -7.76 9.84
N LEU A 37 -9.29 -8.41 8.71
CA LEU A 37 -10.22 -8.67 7.62
C LEU A 37 -11.43 -9.48 8.06
N ALA A 38 -11.26 -10.45 8.97
CA ALA A 38 -12.36 -11.26 9.48
C ALA A 38 -13.53 -10.41 10.01
N PHE A 39 -13.23 -9.26 10.60
CA PHE A 39 -14.22 -8.28 11.06
C PHE A 39 -14.64 -7.32 9.93
N ALA A 40 -13.68 -6.81 9.16
CA ALA A 40 -13.93 -5.81 8.11
C ALA A 40 -14.82 -6.31 6.94
N LEU A 41 -14.93 -7.62 6.76
CA LEU A 41 -15.85 -8.22 5.78
C LEU A 41 -17.32 -8.02 6.15
N TYR A 42 -17.64 -7.89 7.44
CA TYR A 42 -19.00 -7.78 7.96
C TYR A 42 -19.31 -6.41 8.58
N ASP A 43 -18.29 -5.68 9.03
CA ASP A 43 -18.42 -4.33 9.59
C ASP A 43 -17.75 -3.29 8.68
N SER A 44 -18.58 -2.44 8.05
CA SER A 44 -18.09 -1.38 7.17
C SER A 44 -17.34 -0.27 7.90
N ALA A 45 -17.57 -0.08 9.21
CA ALA A 45 -16.79 0.86 10.01
C ALA A 45 -15.36 0.34 10.20
N VAL A 46 -15.17 -0.97 10.44
CA VAL A 46 -13.82 -1.57 10.52
C VAL A 46 -13.10 -1.49 9.17
N TRP A 47 -13.82 -1.64 8.07
CA TRP A 47 -13.25 -1.41 6.74
C TRP A 47 -12.79 0.03 6.56
N ALA A 48 -13.64 1.00 6.92
CA ALA A 48 -13.31 2.42 6.83
C ALA A 48 -12.10 2.79 7.70
N GLU A 49 -11.99 2.24 8.90
CA GLU A 49 -10.82 2.37 9.77
C GLU A 49 -9.53 1.88 9.08
N GLY A 50 -9.62 0.76 8.35
CA GLY A 50 -8.53 0.25 7.53
C GLY A 50 -8.11 1.23 6.41
N LEU A 51 -9.06 1.89 5.76
CA LEU A 51 -8.77 2.92 4.75
C LEU A 51 -8.13 4.16 5.38
N LEU A 52 -8.69 4.61 6.51
CA LEU A 52 -8.37 5.87 7.18
C LEU A 52 -6.94 5.90 7.73
N VAL A 53 -6.39 4.76 8.14
CA VAL A 53 -4.98 4.68 8.59
C VAL A 53 -3.96 4.78 7.46
N PHE A 54 -4.35 4.55 6.21
CA PHE A 54 -3.46 4.68 5.03
C PHE A 54 -3.67 5.98 4.25
N TYR A 55 -4.82 6.65 4.39
CA TYR A 55 -5.20 7.83 3.62
C TYR A 55 -4.12 8.92 3.57
N GLU A 56 -3.65 9.40 4.72
CA GLU A 56 -2.64 10.47 4.75
C GLU A 56 -1.27 10.01 4.23
N ILE A 57 -0.95 8.71 4.33
CA ILE A 57 0.32 8.16 3.82
C ILE A 57 0.34 8.20 2.29
N PHE A 58 -0.72 7.74 1.64
CA PHE A 58 -0.83 7.80 0.18
C PHE A 58 -0.86 9.25 -0.31
N LYS A 59 -1.62 10.11 0.37
CA LYS A 59 -1.68 11.55 0.05
C LYS A 59 -0.33 12.23 0.18
N PHE A 60 0.45 11.93 1.22
CA PHE A 60 1.81 12.43 1.36
C PHE A 60 2.67 12.01 0.17
N LEU A 61 2.69 10.72 -0.17
CA LEU A 61 3.52 10.21 -1.27
C LEU A 61 3.14 10.83 -2.61
N GLU A 62 1.85 11.02 -2.88
CA GLU A 62 1.34 11.65 -4.11
C GLU A 62 1.78 13.11 -4.26
N GLN A 63 2.05 13.80 -3.15
CA GLN A 63 2.47 15.20 -3.14
C GLN A 63 3.99 15.39 -3.19
N HIS A 64 4.76 14.43 -2.68
CA HIS A 64 6.20 14.59 -2.44
C HIS A 64 7.08 13.66 -3.28
N VAL A 65 6.51 12.64 -3.94
CA VAL A 65 7.27 11.77 -4.85
C VAL A 65 7.16 12.26 -6.28
N ALA A 66 8.30 12.28 -6.98
CA ALA A 66 8.37 12.69 -8.37
C ALA A 66 7.45 11.84 -9.28
N HIS A 67 6.85 12.50 -10.27
CA HIS A 67 5.93 11.89 -11.24
C HIS A 67 6.53 10.66 -11.95
N ASP A 68 7.85 10.64 -12.18
CA ASP A 68 8.54 9.50 -12.81
C ASP A 68 8.40 8.18 -12.02
N PHE A 69 8.25 8.28 -10.70
CA PHE A 69 8.08 7.13 -9.80
C PHE A 69 6.62 6.92 -9.40
N LEU A 70 5.83 7.99 -9.35
CA LEU A 70 4.41 7.95 -8.98
C LEU A 70 3.55 8.82 -9.92
N PRO A 71 3.30 8.35 -11.16
CA PRO A 71 2.51 9.10 -12.12
C PRO A 71 1.02 9.07 -11.74
N GLU A 72 0.25 9.99 -12.32
CA GLU A 72 -1.14 10.30 -11.91
C GLU A 72 -2.07 9.09 -11.94
N GLU A 73 -1.86 8.12 -12.84
CA GLU A 73 -2.70 6.92 -12.90
C GLU A 73 -2.54 6.00 -11.69
N PHE A 74 -1.51 6.20 -10.86
CA PHE A 74 -1.39 5.52 -9.57
C PHE A 74 -2.10 6.27 -8.45
N HIS A 75 -2.29 7.59 -8.54
CA HIS A 75 -2.82 8.42 -7.44
C HIS A 75 -4.17 7.90 -6.95
N ARG A 76 -4.31 7.79 -5.63
CA ARG A 76 -5.45 7.22 -4.92
C ARG A 76 -6.09 8.16 -3.91
N THR A 77 -5.54 9.35 -3.64
CA THR A 77 -6.11 10.27 -2.63
C THR A 77 -7.60 10.53 -2.90
N VAL A 78 -7.98 10.84 -4.13
CA VAL A 78 -9.38 11.07 -4.51
C VAL A 78 -10.25 9.84 -4.25
N GLN A 79 -9.74 8.65 -4.58
CA GLN A 79 -10.49 7.40 -4.38
C GLN A 79 -10.61 7.01 -2.91
N PHE A 80 -9.58 7.28 -2.08
CA PHE A 80 -9.70 7.18 -0.63
C PHE A 80 -10.82 8.08 -0.12
N GLU A 81 -10.88 9.33 -0.57
CA GLU A 81 -11.90 10.28 -0.11
C GLU A 81 -13.31 9.86 -0.53
N GLN A 82 -13.48 9.32 -1.74
CA GLN A 82 -14.75 8.76 -2.21
C GLN A 82 -15.21 7.57 -1.35
N ASP A 83 -14.31 6.64 -1.05
CA ASP A 83 -14.66 5.48 -0.22
C ASP A 83 -14.91 5.88 1.24
N LEU A 84 -14.12 6.81 1.80
CA LEU A 84 -14.30 7.31 3.16
C LEU A 84 -15.60 8.12 3.30
N ASP A 85 -15.95 8.95 2.32
CA ASP A 85 -17.25 9.63 2.25
C ASP A 85 -18.41 8.62 2.27
N PHE A 86 -18.29 7.57 1.45
CA PHE A 86 -19.29 6.52 1.40
C PHE A 86 -19.44 5.78 2.74
N TYR A 87 -18.35 5.50 3.45
CA TYR A 87 -18.40 4.71 4.67
C TYR A 87 -18.66 5.50 5.95
N LEU A 88 -18.15 6.72 6.04
CA LEU A 88 -18.16 7.54 7.26
C LEU A 88 -19.13 8.74 7.14
N GLY A 89 -19.67 8.99 5.94
CA GLY A 89 -20.56 10.10 5.63
C GLY A 89 -19.82 11.39 5.24
N ALA A 90 -20.53 12.34 4.62
CA ALA A 90 -19.95 13.56 4.05
C ALA A 90 -19.10 14.40 5.01
N ASP A 91 -19.44 14.38 6.30
CA ASP A 91 -18.75 15.18 7.32
C ASP A 91 -17.50 14.48 7.89
N TRP A 92 -17.08 13.33 7.36
CA TRP A 92 -15.99 12.52 7.95
C TRP A 92 -14.70 13.32 8.12
N LYS A 93 -14.35 14.17 7.16
CA LYS A 93 -13.15 15.02 7.23
C LYS A 93 -13.19 15.99 8.40
N THR A 94 -14.38 16.49 8.78
CA THR A 94 -14.52 17.48 9.88
C THR A 94 -14.21 16.89 11.25
N LYS A 95 -14.40 15.57 11.41
CA LYS A 95 -14.16 14.85 12.66
C LYS A 95 -12.86 14.05 12.64
N TYR A 96 -12.20 14.00 11.48
CA TYR A 96 -11.02 13.18 11.27
C TYR A 96 -9.78 13.86 11.86
N GLN A 97 -9.03 13.08 12.65
CA GLN A 97 -7.66 13.38 13.03
C GLN A 97 -6.81 12.13 12.81
N PRO A 98 -5.63 12.26 12.17
CA PRO A 98 -4.74 11.13 12.01
C PRO A 98 -4.31 10.57 13.37
N ARG A 99 -4.23 9.24 13.46
CA ARG A 99 -3.80 8.56 14.69
C ARG A 99 -2.32 8.87 14.97
N LYS A 100 -1.90 8.75 16.22
CA LYS A 100 -0.50 8.98 16.61
C LYS A 100 0.48 8.19 15.73
N GLU A 101 0.19 6.92 15.46
CA GLU A 101 1.04 6.04 14.64
C GLU A 101 1.08 6.48 13.17
N VAL A 102 -0.01 7.06 12.66
CA VAL A 102 -0.04 7.66 11.31
C VAL A 102 0.81 8.93 11.30
N CYS A 103 0.69 9.78 12.33
CA CYS A 103 1.53 10.97 12.47
C CYS A 103 3.02 10.61 12.60
N ASP A 104 3.36 9.55 13.34
CA ASP A 104 4.74 9.09 13.50
C ASP A 104 5.30 8.54 12.19
N TYR A 105 4.46 7.88 11.39
CA TYR A 105 4.80 7.45 10.02
C TYR A 105 5.05 8.68 9.13
N LEU A 106 4.15 9.66 9.10
CA LEU A 106 4.33 10.89 8.31
C LEU A 106 5.62 11.64 8.68
N LYS A 107 5.93 11.77 9.97
CA LYS A 107 7.20 12.37 10.42
C LYS A 107 8.44 11.64 9.91
N HIS A 108 8.38 10.31 9.83
CA HIS A 108 9.46 9.49 9.25
C HIS A 108 9.59 9.76 7.74
N LEU A 109 8.48 9.86 7.02
CA LEU A 109 8.49 10.21 5.59
C LEU A 109 9.04 11.62 5.34
N GLU A 110 8.62 12.61 6.12
CA GLU A 110 9.16 13.97 6.08
C GLU A 110 10.66 14.02 6.40
N GLN A 111 11.14 13.18 7.32
CA GLN A 111 12.57 13.08 7.62
C GLN A 111 13.33 12.52 6.43
N ILE A 112 12.85 11.41 5.86
CA ILE A 112 13.44 10.80 4.68
C ILE A 112 13.48 11.77 3.51
N GLU A 113 12.38 12.48 3.25
CA GLU A 113 12.32 13.45 2.16
C GLU A 113 13.43 14.50 2.27
N ARG A 114 13.67 15.00 3.49
CA ARG A 114 14.73 15.99 3.76
C ARG A 114 16.14 15.42 3.61
N GLU A 115 16.34 14.17 3.99
CA GLU A 115 17.66 13.52 4.00
C GLU A 115 18.03 12.95 2.62
N ASN A 116 17.14 12.15 2.04
CA ASN A 116 17.28 11.54 0.73
C ASN A 116 15.90 11.19 0.14
N PRO A 117 15.31 12.06 -0.70
CA PRO A 117 13.95 11.86 -1.23
C PRO A 117 13.82 10.60 -2.12
N ASN A 118 14.93 10.08 -2.64
CA ASN A 118 14.94 8.83 -3.40
C ASN A 118 14.45 7.63 -2.58
N LEU A 119 14.61 7.65 -1.25
CA LEU A 119 14.18 6.54 -0.39
C LEU A 119 12.65 6.45 -0.29
N LEU A 120 11.90 7.53 -0.59
CA LEU A 120 10.44 7.48 -0.69
C LEU A 120 9.95 6.50 -1.77
N VAL A 121 10.79 6.18 -2.77
CA VAL A 121 10.48 5.18 -3.80
C VAL A 121 10.25 3.79 -3.19
N ALA A 122 10.89 3.45 -2.06
CA ALA A 122 10.63 2.19 -1.37
C ALA A 122 9.19 2.13 -0.83
N TYR A 123 8.67 3.25 -0.32
CA TYR A 123 7.30 3.37 0.18
C TYR A 123 6.29 3.26 -0.95
N VAL A 124 6.53 3.96 -2.06
CA VAL A 124 5.72 3.84 -3.27
C VAL A 124 5.69 2.40 -3.76
N TYR A 125 6.85 1.73 -3.86
CA TYR A 125 6.91 0.35 -4.31
C TYR A 125 6.01 -0.56 -3.47
N HIS A 126 6.22 -0.62 -2.16
CA HIS A 126 5.57 -1.62 -1.32
C HIS A 126 4.08 -1.30 -1.09
N LEU A 127 3.70 -0.04 -0.91
CA LEU A 127 2.30 0.34 -0.69
C LEU A 127 1.45 0.15 -1.95
N TYR A 128 1.91 0.61 -3.11
CA TYR A 128 1.13 0.50 -4.35
C TYR A 128 1.15 -0.93 -4.90
N MET A 129 2.26 -1.67 -4.80
CA MET A 129 2.25 -3.10 -5.14
C MET A 129 1.35 -3.91 -4.20
N GLY A 130 1.29 -3.53 -2.92
CA GLY A 130 0.35 -4.08 -1.94
C GLY A 130 -1.11 -3.82 -2.34
N LEU A 131 -1.44 -2.58 -2.70
CA LEU A 131 -2.78 -2.21 -3.18
C LEU A 131 -3.18 -2.98 -4.45
N LEU A 132 -2.28 -3.02 -5.45
CA LEU A 132 -2.48 -3.70 -6.74
C LEU A 132 -2.46 -5.25 -6.65
N SER A 133 -2.19 -5.79 -5.47
CA SER A 133 -2.15 -7.24 -5.23
C SER A 133 -3.08 -7.63 -4.09
N GLY A 134 -2.65 -7.41 -2.84
CA GLY A 134 -3.44 -7.71 -1.64
C GLY A 134 -4.75 -6.93 -1.63
N GLY A 135 -4.73 -5.62 -1.90
CA GLY A 135 -5.92 -4.77 -1.94
C GLY A 135 -7.02 -5.30 -2.88
N GLN A 136 -6.63 -5.71 -4.09
CA GLN A 136 -7.52 -6.35 -5.05
C GLN A 136 -8.17 -7.64 -4.52
N ILE A 137 -7.39 -8.48 -3.82
CA ILE A 137 -7.89 -9.72 -3.21
C ILE A 137 -8.87 -9.40 -2.07
N LEU A 138 -8.55 -8.42 -1.22
CA LEU A 138 -9.40 -8.00 -0.11
C LEU A 138 -10.74 -7.47 -0.62
N GLN A 139 -10.72 -6.59 -1.63
CA GLN A 139 -11.95 -6.07 -2.24
C GLN A 139 -12.79 -7.18 -2.85
N LYS A 140 -12.17 -8.10 -3.59
CA LYS A 140 -12.88 -9.24 -4.18
C LYS A 140 -13.57 -10.09 -3.11
N ARG A 141 -12.88 -10.40 -2.01
CA ARG A 141 -13.45 -11.14 -0.86
C ARG A 141 -14.63 -10.39 -0.26
N ARG A 142 -14.49 -9.08 -0.02
CA ARG A 142 -15.57 -8.25 0.53
C ARG A 142 -16.79 -8.17 -0.38
N ASN A 143 -16.58 -8.01 -1.69
CA ASN A 143 -17.67 -8.00 -2.67
C ASN A 143 -18.43 -9.35 -2.69
N ILE A 144 -17.71 -10.47 -2.59
CA ILE A 144 -18.31 -11.80 -2.48
C ILE A 144 -19.14 -11.91 -1.20
N THR A 145 -18.59 -11.57 -0.03
CA THR A 145 -19.31 -11.63 1.25
C THR A 145 -20.57 -10.77 1.24
N ARG A 146 -20.52 -9.56 0.67
CA ARG A 146 -21.70 -8.68 0.57
C ARG A 146 -22.79 -9.25 -0.34
N LYS A 147 -22.44 -9.89 -1.46
CA LYS A 147 -23.41 -10.54 -2.36
C LYS A 147 -24.18 -11.68 -1.70
N PHE A 148 -23.56 -12.37 -0.75
CA PHE A 148 -24.18 -13.48 -0.02
C PHE A 148 -24.84 -13.04 1.31
N ASN A 149 -24.84 -11.75 1.64
CA ASN A 149 -25.52 -11.24 2.82
C ASN A 149 -26.97 -10.86 2.47
N PRO A 150 -27.98 -11.62 2.95
CA PRO A 150 -29.39 -11.36 2.64
C PRO A 150 -29.94 -10.06 3.25
N PHE A 151 -29.19 -9.44 4.18
CA PHE A 151 -29.52 -8.16 4.81
C PHE A 151 -28.75 -6.99 4.19
N ALA A 152 -27.91 -7.21 3.18
CA ALA A 152 -27.23 -6.12 2.50
C ALA A 152 -28.23 -5.31 1.67
N THR A 153 -28.32 -4.01 1.95
CA THR A 153 -29.07 -3.08 1.10
C THR A 153 -28.50 -3.13 -0.32
N ALA A 154 -29.38 -3.24 -1.33
CA ALA A 154 -29.02 -3.13 -2.73
C ALA A 154 -28.44 -1.73 -3.00
N GLY A 155 -27.12 -1.60 -2.88
CA GLY A 155 -26.37 -0.42 -3.29
C GLY A 155 -25.92 -0.54 -4.74
N GLU A 156 -25.54 0.59 -5.34
CA GLU A 156 -24.94 0.60 -6.67
C GLU A 156 -23.72 -0.34 -6.75
N PRO A 157 -23.54 -1.03 -7.89
CA PRO A 157 -22.33 -1.80 -8.12
C PRO A 157 -21.10 -0.90 -7.94
N ASN A 158 -20.10 -1.38 -7.21
CA ASN A 158 -18.80 -0.72 -6.96
C ASN A 158 -18.79 0.50 -6.02
N ARG A 159 -19.92 0.89 -5.40
CA ARG A 159 -19.91 1.96 -4.39
C ARG A 159 -19.14 1.52 -3.13
N GLY A 160 -18.11 2.29 -2.74
CA GLY A 160 -17.18 1.95 -1.67
C GLY A 160 -16.02 1.01 -2.07
N ALA A 161 -15.69 0.97 -3.37
CA ALA A 161 -14.56 0.21 -3.89
C ALA A 161 -13.62 1.06 -4.77
N ALA A 162 -13.78 2.38 -4.78
CA ALA A 162 -13.07 3.29 -5.67
C ALA A 162 -11.56 3.14 -5.53
N LEU A 163 -11.04 2.92 -4.32
CA LEU A 163 -9.61 2.75 -4.06
C LEU A 163 -8.98 1.60 -4.86
N THR A 164 -9.76 0.59 -5.18
CA THR A 164 -9.30 -0.61 -5.90
C THR A 164 -9.79 -0.68 -7.35
N THR A 165 -10.53 0.33 -7.80
CA THR A 165 -11.03 0.41 -9.18
C THR A 165 -10.06 1.21 -10.04
N PHE A 166 -9.58 0.60 -11.12
CA PHE A 166 -8.73 1.24 -12.12
C PHE A 166 -9.41 1.08 -13.47
N GLU A 167 -10.05 2.14 -13.97
CA GLU A 167 -10.89 2.06 -15.18
C GLU A 167 -10.06 2.12 -16.47
N GLU A 168 -8.99 2.91 -16.46
CA GLU A 168 -8.19 3.20 -17.65
C GLU A 168 -7.03 2.21 -17.87
N HIS A 169 -6.68 1.43 -16.83
CA HIS A 169 -5.51 0.55 -16.86
C HIS A 169 -5.79 -0.79 -16.19
N SER A 170 -5.24 -1.86 -16.76
CA SER A 170 -5.27 -3.15 -16.08
C SER A 170 -4.31 -3.18 -14.89
N ILE A 171 -4.67 -3.92 -13.85
CA ILE A 171 -3.80 -4.19 -12.70
C ILE A 171 -2.47 -4.81 -13.12
N PHE A 172 -2.46 -5.61 -14.20
CA PHE A 172 -1.24 -6.22 -14.71
C PHE A 172 -0.27 -5.16 -15.27
N GLU A 173 -0.78 -4.25 -16.11
CA GLU A 173 0.01 -3.17 -16.71
C GLU A 173 0.59 -2.24 -15.63
N LEU A 174 -0.22 -1.83 -14.65
CA LEU A 174 0.24 -0.96 -13.56
C LEU A 174 1.37 -1.61 -12.75
N LYS A 175 1.23 -2.89 -12.39
CA LYS A 175 2.31 -3.62 -11.68
C LYS A 175 3.56 -3.79 -12.52
N GLN A 176 3.43 -3.91 -13.85
CA GLN A 176 4.59 -3.98 -14.73
C GLN A 176 5.27 -2.62 -14.84
N LYS A 177 4.50 -1.55 -15.06
CA LYS A 177 5.02 -0.17 -15.15
C LYS A 177 5.78 0.23 -13.87
N MET A 178 5.19 -0.01 -12.70
CA MET A 178 5.83 0.24 -11.40
C MET A 178 7.14 -0.53 -11.24
N ARG A 179 7.15 -1.84 -11.53
CA ARG A 179 8.37 -2.66 -11.45
C ARG A 179 9.45 -2.20 -12.40
N SER A 180 9.11 -1.92 -13.65
CA SER A 180 10.07 -1.49 -14.67
C SER A 180 10.66 -0.12 -14.36
N SER A 181 9.86 0.84 -13.89
CA SER A 181 10.37 2.17 -13.50
C SER A 181 11.38 2.05 -12.34
N ILE A 182 11.04 1.27 -11.31
CA ILE A 182 11.88 1.13 -10.12
C ILE A 182 13.09 0.24 -10.37
N ASP A 183 13.00 -0.80 -11.21
CA ASP A 183 14.16 -1.59 -11.61
C ASP A 183 15.17 -0.71 -12.36
N LYS A 184 14.71 0.12 -13.31
CA LYS A 184 15.57 1.07 -14.03
C LYS A 184 16.19 2.09 -13.08
N PHE A 185 15.42 2.61 -12.13
CA PHE A 185 15.96 3.49 -11.09
C PHE A 185 17.05 2.79 -10.27
N GLY A 186 16.79 1.55 -9.88
CA GLY A 186 17.71 0.71 -9.15
C GLY A 186 19.02 0.44 -9.89
N GLU A 187 19.09 0.55 -11.21
CA GLU A 187 20.36 0.44 -11.96
C GLU A 187 21.27 1.68 -11.79
N SER A 188 20.68 2.83 -11.45
CA SER A 188 21.40 4.11 -11.29
C SER A 188 21.86 4.40 -9.86
N LEU A 189 21.42 3.61 -8.88
CA LEU A 189 21.73 3.79 -7.47
C LEU A 189 23.15 3.33 -7.13
N ASP A 190 23.86 4.15 -6.36
CA ASP A 190 25.04 3.72 -5.62
C ASP A 190 24.70 2.68 -4.55
N GLU A 191 25.73 2.01 -4.03
CA GLU A 191 25.55 0.91 -3.08
C GLU A 191 25.00 1.39 -1.73
N GLU A 192 25.37 2.59 -1.28
CA GLU A 192 24.88 3.14 -0.01
C GLU A 192 23.37 3.39 -0.06
N THR A 193 22.90 4.10 -1.09
CA THR A 193 21.48 4.35 -1.31
C THR A 193 20.71 3.05 -1.54
N ARG A 194 21.32 2.08 -2.22
CA ARG A 194 20.72 0.75 -2.41
C ARG A 194 20.49 0.05 -1.08
N GLN A 195 21.45 0.10 -0.16
CA GLN A 195 21.30 -0.49 1.18
C GLN A 195 20.25 0.26 2.00
N GLN A 196 20.27 1.59 2.00
CA GLN A 196 19.24 2.41 2.65
C GLN A 196 17.83 2.08 2.13
N MET A 197 17.64 1.88 0.81
CA MET A 197 16.34 1.45 0.27
C MET A 197 15.94 0.05 0.73
N MET A 198 16.87 -0.86 1.00
CA MET A 198 16.57 -2.19 1.57
C MET A 198 16.14 -2.09 3.03
N GLU A 199 16.75 -1.20 3.79
CA GLU A 199 16.36 -0.90 5.17
C GLU A 199 14.97 -0.24 5.21
N GLU A 200 14.77 0.80 4.41
CA GLU A 200 13.47 1.47 4.29
C GLU A 200 12.39 0.54 3.76
N SER A 201 12.71 -0.37 2.85
CA SER A 201 11.80 -1.43 2.42
C SER A 201 11.27 -2.27 3.58
N ARG A 202 12.10 -2.60 4.58
CA ARG A 202 11.65 -3.31 5.78
C ARG A 202 10.86 -2.37 6.70
N ARG A 203 11.33 -1.14 6.84
CA ARG A 203 10.70 -0.10 7.66
C ARG A 203 9.27 0.21 7.23
N VAL A 204 8.98 0.19 5.92
CA VAL A 204 7.62 0.29 5.37
C VAL A 204 6.69 -0.70 6.05
N PHE A 205 7.08 -1.98 6.13
CA PHE A 205 6.23 -3.00 6.75
C PHE A 205 6.14 -2.86 8.26
N GLU A 206 7.19 -2.42 8.95
CA GLU A 206 7.14 -2.13 10.39
C GLU A 206 6.12 -1.04 10.70
N LEU A 207 6.18 0.07 9.96
CA LEU A 207 5.28 1.21 10.10
C LEU A 207 3.85 0.84 9.69
N ASN A 208 3.67 0.14 8.57
CA ASN A 208 2.38 -0.40 8.14
C ASN A 208 1.77 -1.30 9.23
N ASN A 209 2.56 -2.19 9.82
CA ASN A 209 2.11 -3.04 10.92
C ASN A 209 1.76 -2.24 12.17
N GLY A 210 2.49 -1.16 12.45
CA GLY A 210 2.17 -0.19 13.48
C GLY A 210 0.76 0.36 13.31
N ILE A 211 0.49 0.99 12.16
CA ILE A 211 -0.82 1.61 11.88
C ILE A 211 -1.95 0.58 11.76
N ILE A 212 -1.72 -0.60 11.18
CA ILE A 212 -2.73 -1.66 11.06
C ILE A 212 -3.19 -2.15 12.44
N ARG A 213 -2.30 -2.24 13.42
CA ARG A 213 -2.67 -2.65 14.79
C ARG A 213 -3.69 -1.70 15.41
N THR A 214 -3.62 -0.41 15.07
CA THR A 214 -4.50 0.65 15.59
C THR A 214 -5.92 0.63 15.03
N VAL A 215 -6.19 -0.16 13.97
CA VAL A 215 -7.53 -0.31 13.38
C VAL A 215 -8.52 -0.74 14.46
N GLN A 216 -9.51 0.12 14.71
CA GLN A 216 -10.53 -0.04 15.74
C GLN A 216 -11.68 -0.94 15.29
N GLY A 217 -12.59 -1.27 16.22
CA GLY A 217 -13.79 -2.06 15.96
C GLY A 217 -13.58 -3.59 15.90
N VAL A 218 -12.35 -4.07 16.05
CA VAL A 218 -12.04 -5.51 16.14
C VAL A 218 -12.07 -6.09 17.56
N ASN A 219 -12.17 -5.22 18.59
CA ASN A 219 -12.21 -5.61 20.01
C ASN A 219 -13.66 -5.64 20.58
N ARG A 220 -14.69 -5.77 19.76
CA ARG A 220 -16.11 -5.83 20.21
C ARG A 220 -16.50 -7.14 20.91
N ALA A 221 -15.53 -7.90 21.40
CA ALA A 221 -15.73 -8.99 22.33
C ALA A 221 -14.95 -8.67 23.60
N ASN A 222 -15.59 -7.88 24.46
CA ASN A 222 -15.46 -7.88 25.93
C ASN A 222 -16.64 -7.08 26.48
#